data_AF-X6EG08-F1
#
_entry.id   AF-X6EG08-F1
#
_cell.length_a   1.000
_cell.length_b   1.000
_cell.length_c   1.000
_cell.angle_alpha   90.00
_cell.angle_beta   90.00
_cell.angle_gamma   90.00
#
_symmetry.space_group_name_H-M   'P 1'
#
loop_
_entity.id
_entity.type
_entity.pdbx_description
1 polymer ?
#
loop_
_entity_poly.entity_id
_entity_poly.type
_entity_poly.pdbx_seq_one_letter_code
_entity_poly.pdbx_strand_id
1 'polypeptide(L)'
;MVLNEWIARAAVEGAESALADPDGIAQMPDAVVEALRYRHSVLRDPDFSKNGSYAQHQMLGRGVAIQDAAELMAPEHILLLQLRWDNALDWHMGDAGAAQYWIRPADLAARRFENTVLTFESH
;
A
#
# COMPACT_ATOMS: atom_id res chain seq x y z
N MET A 1 -22.71 -21.22 -6.54
CA MET A 1 -21.85 -20.25 -5.83
C MET A 1 -20.72 -19.74 -6.72
N VAL A 2 -20.07 -20.61 -7.50
CA VAL A 2 -18.93 -20.30 -8.39
C VAL A 2 -19.21 -19.24 -9.48
N LEU A 3 -20.40 -19.23 -10.10
CA LEU A 3 -20.70 -18.27 -11.18
C LEU A 3 -20.69 -16.80 -10.72
N ASN A 4 -21.26 -16.53 -9.55
CA ASN A 4 -21.31 -15.16 -9.02
C ASN A 4 -19.91 -14.64 -8.66
N GLU A 5 -19.02 -15.51 -8.19
CA GLU A 5 -17.62 -15.16 -7.91
C GLU A 5 -16.87 -14.81 -9.20
N TRP A 6 -17.01 -15.60 -10.27
CA TRP A 6 -16.39 -15.29 -11.56
C TRP A 6 -16.92 -14.01 -12.18
N ILE A 7 -18.23 -13.75 -12.07
CA ILE A 7 -18.83 -12.50 -12.55
C ILE A 7 -18.27 -11.31 -11.76
N ALA A 8 -18.19 -11.42 -10.43
CA ALA A 8 -17.64 -10.36 -9.59
C ALA A 8 -16.16 -10.09 -9.94
N ARG A 9 -15.38 -11.16 -10.12
CA ARG A 9 -13.97 -11.07 -10.50
C ARG A 9 -13.78 -10.41 -11.87
N ALA A 10 -14.51 -10.86 -12.89
CA ALA A 10 -14.43 -10.28 -14.23
C ALA A 10 -14.86 -8.80 -14.27
N ALA A 11 -15.89 -8.43 -13.51
CA ALA A 11 -16.33 -7.05 -13.40
C ALA A 11 -15.27 -6.15 -12.75
N VAL A 12 -14.62 -6.64 -11.68
CA VAL A 12 -13.51 -5.95 -11.02
C VAL A 12 -12.31 -5.83 -11.97
N GLU A 13 -11.77 -6.94 -12.46
CA GLU A 13 -10.56 -6.95 -13.29
C GLU A 13 -10.75 -6.15 -14.59
N GLY A 14 -11.93 -6.21 -15.20
CA GLY A 14 -12.26 -5.41 -16.38
C GLY A 14 -12.30 -3.91 -16.09
N ALA A 15 -12.86 -3.51 -14.95
CA ALA A 15 -12.89 -2.10 -14.54
C ALA A 15 -11.49 -1.56 -14.18
N GLU A 16 -10.68 -2.36 -13.47
CA GLU A 16 -9.28 -2.03 -13.16
C GLU A 16 -8.45 -1.88 -14.45
N SER A 17 -8.65 -2.78 -15.42
CA SER A 17 -7.97 -2.71 -16.72
C SER A 17 -8.34 -1.46 -17.50
N ALA A 18 -9.62 -1.05 -17.45
CA ALA A 18 -10.07 0.17 -18.10
C ALA A 18 -9.54 1.45 -17.43
N LEU A 19 -9.31 1.45 -16.11
CA LEU A 19 -8.67 2.59 -15.42
C LEU A 19 -7.21 2.80 -15.83
N ALA A 20 -6.53 1.76 -16.32
CA ALA A 20 -5.15 1.82 -16.77
C ALA A 20 -4.98 2.32 -18.22
N ASP A 21 -6.08 2.48 -18.97
CA ASP A 21 -6.08 2.86 -20.39
C ASP A 21 -6.86 4.18 -20.63
N PRO A 22 -6.28 5.18 -21.33
CA PRO A 22 -6.95 6.46 -21.57
C PRO A 22 -8.29 6.37 -22.34
N ASP A 23 -8.43 5.43 -23.28
CA ASP A 23 -9.67 5.23 -24.03
C ASP A 23 -10.67 4.37 -23.24
N GLY A 24 -10.17 3.46 -22.39
CA GLY A 24 -10.93 2.66 -21.45
C GLY A 24 -11.59 3.50 -20.34
N ILE A 25 -10.84 4.41 -19.70
CA ILE A 25 -11.39 5.23 -18.61
C ILE A 25 -12.49 6.17 -19.11
N ALA A 26 -12.41 6.63 -20.36
CA ALA A 26 -13.45 7.47 -20.98
C ALA A 26 -14.80 6.75 -21.12
N GLN A 27 -14.81 5.41 -21.11
CA GLN A 27 -16.01 4.58 -21.17
C GLN A 27 -16.51 4.15 -19.78
N MET A 28 -15.76 4.46 -18.72
CA MET A 28 -16.09 4.02 -17.37
C MET A 28 -17.06 4.99 -16.69
N PRO A 29 -18.19 4.53 -16.14
CA PRO A 29 -19.07 5.39 -15.34
C PRO A 29 -18.36 5.91 -14.09
N ASP A 30 -18.56 7.19 -13.76
CA ASP A 30 -17.99 7.83 -12.55
C ASP A 30 -18.24 7.03 -11.27
N ALA A 31 -19.41 6.40 -11.15
CA ALA A 31 -19.76 5.58 -10.00
C ALA A 31 -18.83 4.36 -9.83
N VAL A 32 -18.34 3.77 -10.92
CA VAL A 32 -17.39 2.65 -10.87
C VAL A 32 -16.00 3.15 -10.50
N VAL A 33 -15.57 4.28 -11.09
CA VAL A 33 -14.30 4.94 -10.72
C VAL A 33 -14.30 5.28 -9.23
N GLU A 34 -15.38 5.86 -8.72
CA GLU A 34 -15.53 6.20 -7.31
C GLU A 34 -15.52 4.96 -6.41
N ALA A 35 -16.21 3.89 -6.82
CA ALA A 35 -16.21 2.62 -6.09
C ALA A 35 -14.82 1.97 -6.04
N LEU A 36 -13.95 2.21 -7.02
CA LEU A 36 -12.58 1.67 -7.04
C LEU A 36 -11.54 2.64 -6.47
N ARG A 37 -11.89 3.92 -6.26
CA ARG A 37 -10.95 4.96 -5.78
C ARG A 37 -10.16 4.53 -4.55
N TYR A 38 -10.79 3.84 -3.60
CA TYR A 38 -10.13 3.40 -2.37
C TYR A 38 -8.98 2.40 -2.60
N ARG A 39 -8.96 1.69 -3.74
CA ARG A 39 -7.92 0.72 -4.10
C ARG A 39 -6.69 1.37 -4.74
N HIS A 40 -6.85 2.60 -5.20
CA HIS A 40 -5.81 3.41 -5.85
C HIS A 40 -5.40 4.61 -5.01
N SER A 41 -6.02 4.79 -3.84
CA SER A 41 -5.70 5.89 -2.93
C SER A 41 -4.49 5.53 -2.07
N VAL A 42 -3.46 6.38 -2.13
CA VAL A 42 -2.32 6.33 -1.20
C VAL A 42 -2.74 6.60 0.26
N LEU A 43 -3.90 7.23 0.47
CA LEU A 43 -4.50 7.52 1.78
C LEU A 43 -5.91 6.95 1.84
N ARG A 44 -6.08 5.83 2.54
CA ARG A 44 -7.35 5.15 2.77
C ARG A 44 -8.23 5.87 3.82
N ASP A 45 -7.65 6.75 4.66
CA ASP A 45 -8.32 7.68 5.60
C ASP A 45 -7.31 8.76 6.11
N PRO A 46 -7.66 10.07 6.14
CA PRO A 46 -6.74 11.14 6.53
C PRO A 46 -6.57 11.41 8.04
N ASP A 47 -7.26 10.71 8.95
CA ASP A 47 -7.30 11.15 10.37
C ASP A 47 -6.11 10.73 11.26
N PHE A 48 -5.24 9.82 10.79
CA PHE A 48 -4.06 9.29 11.51
C PHE A 48 -4.31 8.82 12.97
N SER A 49 -5.56 8.59 13.37
CA SER A 49 -5.95 8.31 14.75
C SER A 49 -5.55 6.91 15.22
N LYS A 50 -5.23 6.00 14.29
CA LYS A 50 -4.78 4.63 14.54
C LYS A 50 -3.56 4.28 13.68
N ASN A 51 -2.64 3.51 14.26
CA ASN A 51 -1.43 3.05 13.57
C ASN A 51 -1.80 2.26 12.30
N GLY A 52 -1.23 2.64 11.16
CA GLY A 52 -1.06 1.74 10.01
C GLY A 52 -2.30 1.31 9.24
N SER A 53 -3.52 1.71 9.60
CA SER A 53 -4.73 1.25 8.89
C SER A 53 -5.00 1.95 7.55
N TYR A 54 -4.14 2.90 7.14
CA TYR A 54 -4.56 3.94 6.19
C TYR A 54 -3.65 4.20 4.98
N ALA A 55 -2.50 3.54 4.80
CA ALA A 55 -1.71 3.70 3.57
C ALA A 55 -1.22 2.35 3.05
N GLN A 56 -1.62 2.01 1.81
CA GLN A 56 -1.00 0.90 1.06
C GLN A 56 0.47 1.22 0.82
N HIS A 57 0.76 2.40 0.27
CA HIS A 57 2.13 2.86 0.04
C HIS A 57 2.32 4.25 0.64
N GLN A 58 3.41 4.47 1.36
CA GLN A 58 3.71 5.77 1.96
C GLN A 58 5.20 6.03 2.04
N MET A 59 5.58 7.30 1.92
CA MET A 59 6.88 7.79 2.36
C MET A 59 6.70 8.47 3.71
N LEU A 60 7.61 8.21 4.64
CA LEU A 60 7.55 8.75 5.99
C LEU A 60 6.30 8.29 6.77
N GLY A 61 6.10 8.84 7.96
CA GLY A 61 4.97 8.50 8.84
C GLY A 61 5.23 7.26 9.71
N ARG A 62 4.14 6.64 10.18
CA ARG A 62 4.19 5.44 11.02
C ARG A 62 4.06 4.19 10.14
N GLY A 63 5.00 3.26 10.27
CA GLY A 63 4.89 1.94 9.66
C GLY A 63 3.65 1.20 10.14
N VAL A 64 3.01 0.45 9.26
CA VAL A 64 1.93 -0.47 9.64
C VAL A 64 2.49 -1.62 10.46
N ALA A 65 1.82 -1.91 11.57
CA ALA A 65 2.08 -3.09 12.37
C ALA A 65 1.38 -4.29 11.71
N ILE A 66 2.17 -5.27 11.25
CA ILE A 66 1.67 -6.58 10.82
C ILE A 66 2.00 -7.59 11.91
N GLN A 67 3.28 -7.65 12.30
CA GLN A 67 3.76 -8.30 13.50
C GLN A 67 4.51 -7.25 14.32
N ASP A 68 5.79 -7.46 14.64
CA ASP A 68 6.52 -6.66 15.63
C ASP A 68 7.53 -5.67 15.00
N ALA A 69 7.92 -5.85 13.73
CA ALA A 69 9.04 -5.10 13.14
C ALA A 69 8.80 -3.59 13.14
N ALA A 70 7.60 -3.13 12.77
CA ALA A 70 7.29 -1.70 12.76
C ALA A 70 7.40 -1.07 14.16
N GLU A 71 7.00 -1.81 15.20
CA GLU A 71 7.08 -1.37 16.60
C GLU A 71 8.51 -1.40 17.13
N LEU A 72 9.31 -2.38 16.72
CA LEU A 72 10.72 -2.50 17.09
C LEU A 72 11.60 -1.44 16.40
N MET A 73 11.27 -1.04 15.18
CA MET A 73 12.06 -0.06 14.41
C MET A 73 11.75 1.39 14.81
N ALA A 74 10.48 1.71 15.08
CA ALA A 74 9.99 3.07 15.31
C ALA A 74 10.71 3.88 16.41
N PRO A 75 11.21 3.29 17.53
CA PRO A 75 11.90 4.05 18.57
C PRO A 75 13.22 4.68 18.13
N GLU A 76 13.92 4.05 17.19
CA GLU A 76 15.28 4.46 16.78
C GLU A 76 15.38 4.89 15.31
N HIS A 77 14.36 4.61 14.51
CA HIS A 77 14.39 4.82 13.07
C HIS A 77 13.20 5.63 12.56
N ILE A 78 13.44 6.31 11.45
CA ILE A 78 12.44 6.96 10.62
C ILE A 78 12.08 6.01 9.49
N LEU A 79 10.79 5.76 9.27
CA LEU A 79 10.33 5.08 8.05
C LEU A 79 10.63 6.00 6.86
N LEU A 80 11.37 5.51 5.87
CA LEU A 80 11.57 6.21 4.60
C LEU A 80 10.47 5.87 3.60
N LEU A 81 10.16 4.58 3.47
CA LEU A 81 9.23 4.06 2.49
C LEU A 81 8.57 2.79 3.03
N GLN A 82 7.27 2.68 2.86
CA GLN A 82 6.51 1.45 3.01
C GLN A 82 5.81 1.13 1.70
N LEU A 83 5.92 -0.13 1.30
CA LEU A 83 5.18 -0.72 0.19
C LEU A 83 4.36 -1.89 0.76
N ARG A 84 3.11 -2.03 0.33
CA ARG A 84 2.20 -3.11 0.78
C ARG A 84 1.82 -4.02 -0.36
N TRP A 85 1.12 -5.09 -0.01
CA TRP A 85 0.23 -5.76 -0.94
C TRP A 85 -0.63 -4.74 -1.69
N ASP A 86 -0.53 -4.76 -3.01
CA ASP A 86 -1.34 -3.94 -3.89
C ASP A 86 -1.77 -4.72 -5.14
N ASN A 87 -3.08 -4.95 -5.28
CA ASN A 87 -3.65 -5.65 -6.42
C ASN A 87 -3.54 -4.85 -7.72
N ALA A 88 -3.51 -3.51 -7.65
CA ALA A 88 -3.37 -2.68 -8.85
C ALA A 88 -1.98 -2.81 -9.49
N LEU A 89 -0.97 -3.13 -8.67
CA LEU A 89 0.41 -3.35 -9.09
C LEU A 89 0.78 -4.84 -9.20
N ASP A 90 -0.16 -5.74 -8.93
CA ASP A 90 0.07 -7.19 -8.79
C ASP A 90 1.21 -7.53 -7.81
N TRP A 91 1.32 -6.73 -6.74
CA TRP A 91 2.33 -6.92 -5.70
C TRP A 91 1.77 -7.74 -4.54
N HIS A 92 2.25 -8.97 -4.43
CA HIS A 92 1.85 -9.93 -3.40
C HIS A 92 2.97 -10.10 -2.38
N MET A 93 2.98 -9.26 -1.36
CA MET A 93 3.97 -9.32 -0.27
C MET A 93 3.57 -10.38 0.76
N GLY A 94 3.75 -11.67 0.46
CA GLY A 94 3.30 -12.76 1.32
C GLY A 94 1.78 -12.73 1.53
N ASP A 95 1.29 -13.07 2.73
CA ASP A 95 -0.13 -12.88 3.11
C ASP A 95 -0.36 -11.46 3.68
N ALA A 96 -0.93 -10.57 2.86
CA ALA A 96 -1.23 -9.17 3.16
C ALA A 96 -0.08 -8.37 3.81
N GLY A 97 1.17 -8.65 3.44
CA GLY A 97 2.37 -8.11 4.07
C GLY A 97 2.84 -6.72 3.62
N ALA A 98 4.01 -6.31 4.14
CA ALA A 98 4.67 -5.03 3.88
C ALA A 98 6.20 -5.16 3.78
N ALA A 99 6.78 -4.38 2.88
CA ALA A 99 8.20 -4.04 2.87
C ALA A 99 8.38 -2.61 3.39
N GLN A 100 9.22 -2.43 4.40
CA GLN A 100 9.45 -1.14 5.05
C GLN A 100 10.95 -0.82 5.12
N TYR A 101 11.32 0.35 4.63
CA TYR A 101 12.67 0.86 4.61
C TYR A 101 12.85 1.89 5.73
N TRP A 102 13.83 1.68 6.59
CA TRP A 102 14.04 2.44 7.81
C TRP A 102 15.44 3.03 7.87
N ILE A 103 15.58 4.23 8.41
CA ILE A 103 16.88 4.88 8.57
C ILE A 103 17.01 5.53 9.94
N ARG A 104 18.19 5.49 10.56
CA ARG A 104 18.43 6.25 11.79
C ARG A 104 18.46 7.75 11.49
N PRO A 105 17.97 8.62 12.38
CA PRO A 105 18.00 10.07 12.18
C PRO A 105 19.40 10.63 11.84
N ALA A 106 20.44 10.12 12.50
CA ALA A 106 21.83 10.54 12.27
C ALA A 106 22.34 10.16 10.87
N ASP A 107 21.91 9.03 10.33
CA ASP A 107 22.25 8.60 8.97
C ASP A 107 21.49 9.41 7.94
N LEU A 108 20.21 9.72 8.19
CA LEU A 108 19.42 10.60 7.33
C LEU A 108 20.03 12.01 7.25
N ALA A 109 20.43 12.58 8.39
CA ALA A 109 21.08 13.89 8.44
C ALA A 109 22.39 13.93 7.65
N ALA A 110 23.15 12.83 7.67
CA ALA A 110 24.39 12.68 6.92
C ALA A 110 24.19 12.15 5.49
N ARG A 111 22.93 11.91 5.06
CA ARG A 111 22.56 11.32 3.76
C ARG A 111 23.18 9.94 3.50
N ARG A 112 23.39 9.15 4.54
CA ARG A 112 23.92 7.78 4.46
C ARG A 112 22.82 6.75 4.22
N PHE A 113 22.19 6.82 3.04
CA PHE A 113 21.08 5.94 2.69
C PHE A 113 21.51 4.47 2.53
N GLU A 114 22.80 4.20 2.36
CA GLU A 114 23.39 2.86 2.42
C GLU A 114 23.17 2.16 3.78
N ASN A 115 22.92 2.91 4.86
CA ASN A 115 22.64 2.38 6.19
C ASN A 115 21.14 2.07 6.42
N THR A 116 20.33 2.11 5.37
CA THR A 116 18.90 1.79 5.46
C THR A 116 18.69 0.32 5.80
N VAL A 117 17.76 0.03 6.71
CA VAL A 117 17.33 -1.32 7.07
C VAL A 117 16.01 -1.62 6.38
N LEU A 118 15.93 -2.76 5.71
CA LEU A 118 14.67 -3.29 5.17
C LEU A 118 14.08 -4.30 6.16
N THR A 119 12.82 -4.09 6.55
CA THR A 119 12.01 -5.11 7.22
C THR A 119 10.93 -5.60 6.25
N PHE A 120 10.62 -6.88 6.35
CA PHE A 120 9.56 -7.50 5.56
C PHE A 120 8.75 -8.42 6.47
N GLU A 121 7.44 -8.19 6.54
CA GLU A 121 6.51 -8.99 7.34
C GLU A 121 5.27 -9.35 6.53
N SER A 122 4.69 -10.52 6.79
CA SER A 122 3.37 -10.94 6.32
C SER A 122 2.63 -11.69 7.44
N HIS A 123 1.31 -11.84 7.29
CA HIS A 123 0.51 -12.69 8.17
C HIS A 123 0.83 -14.18 7.98
#